data_AF-A0A511M906-F1
#
_entry.id   AF-A0A511M906-F1
#
_cell.length_a   1.000
_cell.length_b   1.000
_cell.length_c   1.000
_cell.angle_alpha   90.00
_cell.angle_beta   90.00
_cell.angle_gamma   90.00
#
_symmetry.space_group_name_H-M   'P 1'
#
loop_
_entity.id
_entity.type
_entity.pdbx_description
1 polymer ?
#
loop_
_entity_poly.entity_id
_entity_poly.type
_entity_poly.pdbx_seq_one_letter_code
_entity_poly.pdbx_strand_id
1 'polypeptide(L)'
;MSFLYPRLLRVPARELAKQYRELSAAELAGSWTTSDESAVYVATGGDRVPAAKLADLRELVVDLAHSSGFPNEPSAQQKSSFDLALAVLLHSEMGIDPAEAAAGDIWAFLALIVLPDVAHWRYPNPPGDRVRGTDLTRHVFGRLWWRAYLIYAPEDEEPYAALTVLGEAAFDQIYARRTALGGSPHLVKSILRVWNSLDFQDFSRGVTGVSERAVLQDFLKRLLRLAPFVIFEAVEEQALVTELRAVAEEALSAMLVNAGMPEEEAVVRVAHVLTDAGSAPQISPLPDSVRTMRRRRDSSVSRSMFSLDPVASTEHAAAAEPQPIWQQVVPEVEPLQSYKAYEGQSFGDPRELGLRALADAVTEVVSVEGPVRAERVYRLITRLNGGRLRDNARTALVEATKYAKRENMIDAENHLGRNGFAGATLRLPDHPICVLRERGPRELDEIPEREIAAAVRMLQEAEPDVELDDVIKRVSLLFGYERCTRNVFEAIAESAARYPT
;
A
#
# COMPACT_ATOMS: atom_id res chain seq x y z
N MET A 1 -28.05 9.66 -8.94
CA MET A 1 -27.91 10.22 -7.57
C MET A 1 -26.75 9.50 -6.92
N SER A 2 -25.85 10.23 -6.27
CA SER A 2 -24.69 9.65 -5.57
C SER A 2 -25.00 9.56 -4.08
N PHE A 3 -24.64 8.43 -3.46
CA PHE A 3 -24.83 8.20 -2.04
C PHE A 3 -23.56 8.53 -1.23
N LEU A 4 -23.76 9.17 -0.10
CA LEU A 4 -22.74 9.31 0.94
C LEU A 4 -22.75 8.07 1.82
N TYR A 5 -21.60 7.41 1.91
CA TYR A 5 -21.42 6.25 2.78
C TYR A 5 -20.87 6.67 4.15
N PRO A 6 -21.19 5.92 5.22
CA PRO A 6 -20.63 6.17 6.54
C PRO A 6 -19.12 5.93 6.54
N ARG A 7 -18.40 6.76 7.27
CA ARG A 7 -16.95 6.74 7.43
C ARG A 7 -16.60 6.31 8.84
N LEU A 8 -16.03 5.12 8.98
CA LEU A 8 -15.59 4.62 10.28
C LEU A 8 -14.25 5.28 10.65
N LEU A 9 -14.23 6.01 11.77
CA LEU A 9 -13.03 6.71 12.22
C LEU A 9 -11.88 5.73 12.51
N ARG A 10 -10.65 6.21 12.34
CA ARG A 10 -9.43 5.38 12.35
C ARG A 10 -9.21 4.60 13.64
N VAL A 11 -9.51 5.20 14.79
CA VAL A 11 -9.32 4.59 16.12
C VAL A 11 -10.33 3.46 16.32
N PRO A 12 -11.66 3.69 16.20
CA PRO A 12 -12.66 2.61 16.21
C PRO A 12 -12.36 1.48 15.23
N ALA A 13 -11.97 1.82 13.98
CA ALA A 13 -11.61 0.83 12.97
C ALA A 13 -10.40 -0.04 13.38
N ARG A 14 -9.41 0.55 14.08
CA ARG A 14 -8.23 -0.18 14.58
C ARG A 14 -8.63 -1.16 15.69
N GLU A 15 -9.43 -0.71 16.64
CA GLU A 15 -9.85 -1.54 17.77
C GLU A 15 -10.76 -2.70 17.31
N LEU A 16 -11.74 -2.44 16.44
CA LEU A 16 -12.58 -3.48 15.84
C LEU A 16 -11.76 -4.50 15.05
N ALA A 17 -10.82 -4.05 14.21
CA ALA A 17 -9.95 -4.94 13.44
C ALA A 17 -9.05 -5.81 14.34
N LYS A 18 -8.68 -5.34 15.53
CA LYS A 18 -7.95 -6.13 16.53
C LYS A 18 -8.87 -7.17 17.18
N GLN A 19 -10.05 -6.76 17.62
CA GLN A 19 -11.03 -7.64 18.26
C GLN A 19 -11.47 -8.79 17.34
N TYR A 20 -11.74 -8.49 16.07
CA TYR A 20 -12.25 -9.48 15.11
C TYR A 20 -11.28 -10.61 14.77
N ARG A 21 -9.98 -10.43 15.02
CA ARG A 21 -8.99 -11.51 14.86
C ARG A 21 -9.13 -12.62 15.88
N GLU A 22 -9.74 -12.31 17.02
CA GLU A 22 -9.97 -13.27 18.09
C GLU A 22 -11.31 -14.00 17.94
N LEU A 23 -12.15 -13.58 16.97
CA LEU A 23 -13.47 -14.13 16.71
C LEU A 23 -13.43 -15.13 15.55
N SER A 24 -14.26 -16.16 15.66
CA SER A 24 -14.52 -17.08 14.56
C SER A 24 -15.38 -16.43 13.46
N ALA A 25 -15.29 -16.98 12.26
CA ALA A 25 -16.12 -16.55 11.13
C ALA A 25 -17.63 -16.62 11.42
N ALA A 26 -18.08 -17.55 12.27
CA ALA A 26 -19.47 -17.68 12.67
C ALA A 26 -19.90 -16.58 13.65
N GLU A 27 -19.04 -16.21 14.59
CA GLU A 27 -19.29 -15.10 15.52
C GLU A 27 -19.34 -13.76 14.78
N LEU A 28 -18.47 -13.56 13.78
CA LEU A 28 -18.48 -12.37 12.92
C LEU A 28 -19.76 -12.25 12.10
N ALA A 29 -20.34 -13.37 11.65
CA ALA A 29 -21.58 -13.37 10.89
C ALA A 29 -22.78 -12.86 11.72
N GLY A 30 -22.71 -12.95 13.05
CA GLY A 30 -23.69 -12.36 13.97
C GLY A 30 -23.38 -10.92 14.40
N SER A 31 -22.21 -10.38 14.04
CA SER A 31 -21.70 -9.10 14.55
C SER A 31 -21.88 -7.92 13.60
N TRP A 32 -22.48 -8.13 12.44
CA TRP A 32 -22.69 -7.06 11.45
C TRP A 32 -23.82 -6.10 11.86
N THR A 33 -23.73 -4.87 11.37
CA THR A 33 -24.79 -3.86 11.51
C THR A 33 -24.77 -2.90 10.31
N THR A 34 -25.75 -2.00 10.21
CA THR A 34 -25.85 -0.97 9.16
C THR A 34 -25.42 0.41 9.64
N SER A 35 -25.09 0.56 10.93
CA SER A 35 -24.71 1.84 11.55
C SER A 35 -23.78 1.63 12.72
N ASP A 36 -22.90 2.59 12.96
CA ASP A 36 -22.00 2.62 14.11
C ASP A 36 -21.97 4.04 14.70
N GLU A 37 -21.92 4.16 16.02
CA GLU A 37 -21.96 5.46 16.72
C GLU A 37 -20.76 6.36 16.38
N SER A 38 -19.63 5.75 16.04
CA SER A 38 -18.41 6.46 15.66
C SER A 38 -18.33 6.76 14.16
N ALA A 39 -19.31 6.32 13.37
CA ALA A 39 -19.34 6.57 11.93
C ALA A 39 -19.87 7.99 11.63
N VAL A 40 -19.13 8.70 10.77
CA VAL A 40 -19.50 10.06 10.34
C VAL A 40 -19.83 10.08 8.86
N TYR A 41 -20.56 11.10 8.41
CA TYR A 41 -20.75 11.40 7.00
C TYR A 41 -19.96 12.65 6.65
N VAL A 42 -19.47 12.71 5.41
CA VAL A 42 -18.89 13.95 4.90
C VAL A 42 -19.97 15.03 4.79
N ALA A 43 -19.59 16.29 5.00
CA ALA A 43 -20.49 17.44 4.87
C ALA A 43 -20.60 17.93 3.41
N THR A 44 -20.78 17.02 2.45
CA THR A 44 -21.03 17.36 1.03
C THR A 44 -22.50 17.10 0.67
N GLY A 45 -23.00 17.77 -0.36
CA GLY A 45 -24.45 17.81 -0.71
C GLY A 45 -25.04 16.55 -1.35
N GLY A 46 -24.71 15.36 -0.84
CA GLY A 46 -25.25 14.06 -1.29
C GLY A 46 -26.24 13.43 -0.31
N ASP A 47 -27.00 12.45 -0.78
CA ASP A 47 -27.95 11.71 0.06
C ASP A 47 -27.21 10.64 0.87
N ARG A 48 -27.47 10.57 2.18
CA ARG A 48 -26.92 9.49 3.02
C ARG A 48 -27.51 8.16 2.56
N VAL A 49 -26.65 7.14 2.45
CA VAL A 49 -27.09 5.79 2.12
C VAL A 49 -28.09 5.29 3.18
N PRO A 50 -29.30 4.84 2.80
CA PRO A 50 -30.26 4.31 3.77
C PRO A 50 -29.75 2.99 4.38
N ALA A 51 -30.07 2.75 5.66
CA ALA A 51 -29.73 1.49 6.34
C ALA A 51 -30.26 0.25 5.59
N ALA A 52 -31.48 0.32 5.05
CA ALA A 52 -32.05 -0.73 4.21
C ALA A 52 -31.15 -1.06 2.99
N LYS A 53 -30.61 -0.04 2.32
CA LYS A 53 -29.72 -0.24 1.17
C LYS A 53 -28.39 -0.91 1.55
N LEU A 54 -27.88 -0.64 2.77
CA LEU A 54 -26.70 -1.35 3.30
C LEU A 54 -27.01 -2.82 3.64
N ALA A 55 -28.20 -3.08 4.19
CA ALA A 55 -28.66 -4.46 4.44
C ALA A 55 -28.85 -5.24 3.13
N ASP A 56 -29.50 -4.63 2.13
CA ASP A 56 -29.68 -5.23 0.79
C ASP A 56 -28.33 -5.53 0.13
N LEU A 57 -27.38 -4.59 0.19
CA LEU A 57 -26.03 -4.79 -0.32
C LEU A 57 -25.35 -5.97 0.39
N ARG A 58 -25.49 -6.08 1.71
CA ARG A 58 -24.94 -7.20 2.47
C ARG A 58 -25.54 -8.53 2.02
N GLU A 59 -26.86 -8.63 1.93
CA GLU A 59 -27.55 -9.84 1.50
C GLU A 59 -27.03 -10.31 0.15
N LEU A 60 -26.93 -9.42 -0.83
CA LEU A 60 -26.40 -9.72 -2.16
C LEU A 60 -24.95 -10.23 -2.11
N VAL A 61 -24.09 -9.63 -1.29
CA VAL A 61 -22.69 -10.05 -1.15
C VAL A 61 -22.59 -11.42 -0.47
N VAL A 62 -23.39 -11.68 0.58
CA VAL A 62 -23.40 -12.94 1.31
C VAL A 62 -23.93 -14.08 0.43
N ASP A 63 -25.01 -13.86 -0.31
CA ASP A 63 -25.54 -14.80 -1.30
C ASP A 63 -24.49 -15.14 -2.37
N LEU A 64 -23.79 -14.12 -2.88
CA LEU A 64 -22.71 -14.32 -3.83
C LEU A 64 -21.57 -15.15 -3.21
N ALA A 65 -21.21 -14.88 -1.95
CA ALA A 65 -20.16 -15.62 -1.25
C ALA A 65 -20.55 -17.09 -1.07
N HIS A 66 -21.80 -17.37 -0.67
CA HIS A 66 -22.33 -18.72 -0.53
C HIS A 66 -22.36 -19.49 -1.85
N SER A 67 -22.85 -18.86 -2.93
CA SER A 67 -22.85 -19.47 -4.26
C SER A 67 -21.44 -19.78 -4.78
N SER A 68 -20.43 -19.10 -4.24
CA SER A 68 -19.01 -19.28 -4.57
C SER A 68 -18.28 -20.25 -3.64
N GLY A 69 -18.96 -20.84 -2.65
CA GLY A 69 -18.42 -21.88 -1.76
C GLY A 69 -18.01 -21.41 -0.37
N PHE A 70 -18.13 -20.13 -0.04
CA PHE A 70 -17.94 -19.65 1.34
C PHE A 70 -19.13 -20.05 2.24
N PRO A 71 -18.96 -20.24 3.56
CA PRO A 71 -17.74 -20.01 4.36
C PRO A 71 -16.73 -21.17 4.34
N ASN A 72 -17.01 -22.26 3.62
CA ASN A 72 -16.05 -23.34 3.43
C ASN A 72 -14.88 -22.86 2.57
N GLU A 73 -13.78 -23.62 2.51
CA GLU A 73 -12.63 -23.27 1.70
C GLU A 73 -12.93 -23.47 0.20
N PRO A 74 -13.06 -22.40 -0.61
CA PRO A 74 -13.36 -22.54 -2.03
C PRO A 74 -12.09 -22.80 -2.83
N SER A 75 -12.25 -23.41 -4.00
CA SER A 75 -11.15 -23.59 -4.97
C SER A 75 -10.61 -22.25 -5.49
N ALA A 76 -9.40 -22.26 -6.05
CA ALA A 76 -8.80 -21.06 -6.65
C ALA A 76 -9.69 -20.44 -7.75
N GLN A 77 -10.34 -21.27 -8.57
CA GLN A 77 -11.26 -20.82 -9.61
C GLN A 77 -12.51 -20.14 -9.04
N GLN A 78 -13.07 -20.71 -7.97
CA GLN A 78 -14.20 -20.12 -7.26
C GLN A 78 -13.84 -18.78 -6.62
N LYS A 79 -12.66 -18.67 -5.99
CA LYS A 79 -12.16 -17.39 -5.44
C LYS A 79 -12.03 -16.32 -6.52
N SER A 80 -11.44 -16.67 -7.67
CA SER A 80 -11.28 -15.74 -8.80
C SER A 80 -12.63 -15.30 -9.38
N SER A 81 -13.57 -16.24 -9.54
CA SER A 81 -14.91 -15.96 -10.06
C SER A 81 -15.72 -15.09 -9.10
N PHE A 82 -15.58 -15.34 -7.79
CA PHE A 82 -16.18 -14.53 -6.73
C PHE A 82 -15.65 -13.10 -6.75
N ASP A 83 -14.33 -12.91 -6.81
CA ASP A 83 -13.72 -11.56 -6.82
C ASP A 83 -14.17 -10.75 -8.05
N LEU A 84 -14.29 -11.41 -9.21
CA LEU A 84 -14.81 -10.81 -10.44
C LEU A 84 -16.27 -10.36 -10.27
N ALA A 85 -17.14 -11.25 -9.79
CA ALA A 85 -18.55 -10.95 -9.58
C ALA A 85 -18.77 -9.89 -8.50
N LEU A 86 -17.98 -9.93 -7.42
CA LEU A 86 -18.05 -8.97 -6.33
C LEU A 86 -17.61 -7.57 -6.78
N ALA A 87 -16.59 -7.47 -7.63
CA ALA A 87 -16.18 -6.19 -8.21
C ALA A 87 -17.33 -5.51 -8.96
N VAL A 88 -18.04 -6.28 -9.81
CA VAL A 88 -19.21 -5.78 -10.54
C VAL A 88 -20.34 -5.39 -9.59
N LEU A 89 -20.70 -6.26 -8.64
CA LEU A 89 -21.77 -6.03 -7.67
C LEU A 89 -21.54 -4.74 -6.85
N LEU A 90 -20.33 -4.58 -6.29
CA LEU A 90 -20.01 -3.40 -5.48
C LEU A 90 -20.13 -2.13 -6.32
N HIS A 91 -19.61 -2.12 -7.54
CA HIS A 91 -19.69 -0.93 -8.40
C HIS A 91 -21.12 -0.61 -8.86
N SER A 92 -21.91 -1.63 -9.24
CA SER A 92 -23.27 -1.43 -9.75
C SER A 92 -24.30 -1.08 -8.69
N GLU A 93 -24.12 -1.55 -7.45
CA GLU A 93 -25.11 -1.38 -6.38
C GLU A 93 -24.79 -0.23 -5.43
N MET A 94 -23.51 0.08 -5.19
CA MET A 94 -23.18 1.09 -4.18
C MET A 94 -23.62 2.50 -4.59
N GLY A 95 -23.49 2.87 -5.88
CA GLY A 95 -23.84 4.21 -6.33
C GLY A 95 -23.07 5.31 -5.59
N ILE A 96 -21.84 5.00 -5.16
CA ILE A 96 -20.91 5.92 -4.51
C ILE A 96 -20.11 6.68 -5.58
N ASP A 97 -19.87 7.97 -5.35
CA ASP A 97 -19.00 8.77 -6.22
C ASP A 97 -17.52 8.37 -6.05
N PRO A 98 -16.68 8.41 -7.10
CA PRO A 98 -15.25 8.10 -7.01
C PRO A 98 -14.49 8.96 -5.99
N ALA A 99 -14.88 10.22 -5.78
CA ALA A 99 -14.28 11.08 -4.77
C ALA A 99 -14.58 10.58 -3.35
N GLU A 100 -15.80 10.10 -3.10
CA GLU A 100 -16.15 9.43 -1.85
C GLU A 100 -15.41 8.09 -1.73
N ALA A 101 -15.41 7.28 -2.78
CA ALA A 101 -14.77 5.97 -2.83
C ALA A 101 -13.23 6.01 -2.65
N ALA A 102 -12.62 7.18 -2.75
CA ALA A 102 -11.20 7.39 -2.45
C ALA A 102 -10.91 7.41 -0.93
N ALA A 103 -11.94 7.59 -0.09
CA ALA A 103 -11.83 7.66 1.35
C ALA A 103 -11.79 6.25 1.97
N GLY A 104 -10.67 5.93 2.63
CA GLY A 104 -10.41 4.61 3.20
C GLY A 104 -11.34 4.19 4.34
N ASP A 105 -11.87 5.17 5.06
CA ASP A 105 -12.81 5.02 6.18
C ASP A 105 -14.18 4.45 5.75
N ILE A 106 -14.62 4.71 4.52
CA ILE A 106 -15.81 4.07 3.93
C ILE A 106 -15.58 2.57 3.78
N TRP A 107 -14.39 2.20 3.31
CA TRP A 107 -14.04 0.80 3.12
C TRP A 107 -13.82 0.08 4.44
N ALA A 108 -13.29 0.78 5.44
CA ALA A 108 -13.21 0.29 6.81
C ALA A 108 -14.59 0.03 7.39
N PHE A 109 -15.53 0.96 7.22
CA PHE A 109 -16.92 0.77 7.61
C PHE A 109 -17.52 -0.46 6.91
N LEU A 110 -17.35 -0.56 5.59
CA LEU A 110 -17.88 -1.71 4.84
C LEU A 110 -17.28 -3.04 5.34
N ALA A 111 -15.97 -3.10 5.59
CA ALA A 111 -15.29 -4.33 5.99
C ALA A 111 -15.44 -4.73 7.46
N LEU A 112 -15.63 -3.76 8.36
CA LEU A 112 -15.68 -4.00 9.81
C LEU A 112 -17.09 -3.88 10.39
N ILE A 113 -18.04 -3.27 9.68
CA ILE A 113 -19.41 -3.07 10.19
C ILE A 113 -20.40 -3.88 9.35
N VAL A 114 -20.34 -3.74 8.02
CA VAL A 114 -21.36 -4.31 7.13
C VAL A 114 -21.02 -5.74 6.69
N LEU A 115 -19.74 -6.04 6.40
CA LEU A 115 -19.27 -7.32 5.85
C LEU A 115 -18.10 -7.95 6.62
N PRO A 116 -18.14 -8.02 7.97
CA PRO A 116 -17.02 -8.51 8.77
C PRO A 116 -16.70 -9.99 8.51
N ASP A 117 -17.73 -10.81 8.41
CA ASP A 117 -17.65 -12.23 8.08
C ASP A 117 -17.09 -12.47 6.67
N VAL A 118 -17.64 -11.81 5.65
CA VAL A 118 -17.18 -11.98 4.25
C VAL A 118 -15.71 -11.57 4.11
N ALA A 119 -15.27 -10.52 4.82
CA ALA A 119 -13.86 -10.13 4.83
C ALA A 119 -12.95 -11.25 5.38
N HIS A 120 -13.38 -11.92 6.46
CA HIS A 120 -12.63 -13.01 7.10
C HIS A 120 -12.76 -14.35 6.36
N TRP A 121 -13.88 -14.62 5.67
CA TRP A 121 -14.03 -15.78 4.80
C TRP A 121 -13.01 -15.75 3.66
N ARG A 122 -12.84 -14.59 3.02
CA ARG A 122 -11.90 -14.42 1.91
C ARG A 122 -10.44 -14.45 2.36
N TYR A 123 -10.17 -13.82 3.50
CA TYR A 123 -8.83 -13.74 4.08
C TYR A 123 -8.91 -14.12 5.55
N PRO A 124 -8.68 -15.40 5.91
CA PRO A 124 -8.62 -15.82 7.29
C PRO A 124 -7.58 -14.98 8.04
N ASN A 125 -8.00 -14.33 9.12
CA ASN A 125 -7.20 -13.39 9.92
C ASN A 125 -6.53 -12.30 9.07
N PRO A 126 -7.32 -11.39 8.45
CA PRO A 126 -6.77 -10.41 7.54
C PRO A 126 -5.79 -9.46 8.27
N PRO A 127 -4.65 -9.11 7.64
CA PRO A 127 -3.82 -8.01 8.10
C PRO A 127 -4.66 -6.74 8.25
N GLY A 128 -4.40 -5.91 9.28
CA GLY A 128 -5.25 -4.77 9.60
C GLY A 128 -5.45 -3.81 8.42
N ASP A 129 -4.40 -3.60 7.61
CA ASP A 129 -4.48 -2.74 6.43
C ASP A 129 -5.48 -3.22 5.36
N ARG A 130 -5.78 -4.53 5.31
CA ARG A 130 -6.74 -5.09 4.36
C ARG A 130 -8.20 -4.78 4.71
N VAL A 131 -8.48 -4.40 5.96
CA VAL A 131 -9.84 -4.12 6.46
C VAL A 131 -10.02 -2.71 7.01
N ARG A 132 -8.94 -1.94 7.20
CA ARG A 132 -8.97 -0.56 7.74
C ARG A 132 -8.94 0.53 6.67
N GLY A 133 -8.79 0.16 5.40
CA GLY A 133 -8.72 1.11 4.28
C GLY A 133 -7.51 2.04 4.28
N THR A 134 -6.44 1.71 5.00
CA THR A 134 -5.18 2.48 5.02
C THR A 134 -4.44 2.46 3.69
N ASP A 135 -4.59 1.37 2.93
CA ASP A 135 -4.11 1.19 1.56
C ASP A 135 -5.21 0.53 0.71
N LEU A 136 -5.89 1.33 -0.12
CA LEU A 136 -6.96 0.85 -1.00
C LEU A 136 -6.49 -0.19 -2.03
N THR A 137 -5.21 -0.21 -2.38
CA THR A 137 -4.66 -1.17 -3.34
C THR A 137 -4.60 -2.59 -2.79
N ARG A 138 -4.72 -2.74 -1.46
CA ARG A 138 -4.71 -4.03 -0.76
C ARG A 138 -6.00 -4.32 0.01
N HIS A 139 -6.92 -3.36 0.03
CA HIS A 139 -8.15 -3.48 0.78
C HIS A 139 -9.04 -4.59 0.20
N VAL A 140 -9.67 -5.37 1.08
CA VAL A 140 -10.48 -6.54 0.72
C VAL A 140 -11.58 -6.17 -0.29
N PHE A 141 -12.34 -5.11 -0.06
CA PHE A 141 -13.43 -4.67 -0.95
C PHE A 141 -13.06 -3.50 -1.87
N GLY A 142 -12.49 -2.42 -1.33
CA GLY A 142 -12.12 -1.22 -2.09
C GLY A 142 -11.33 -1.47 -3.37
N ARG A 143 -10.35 -2.39 -3.38
CA ARG A 143 -9.60 -2.71 -4.59
C ARG A 143 -10.48 -3.25 -5.71
N LEU A 144 -11.51 -4.04 -5.37
CA LEU A 144 -12.43 -4.66 -6.32
C LEU A 144 -13.36 -3.61 -6.93
N TRP A 145 -13.89 -2.71 -6.10
CA TRP A 145 -14.71 -1.60 -6.59
C TRP A 145 -13.91 -0.69 -7.53
N TRP A 146 -12.69 -0.31 -7.15
CA TRP A 146 -11.83 0.52 -8.01
C TRP A 146 -11.45 -0.19 -9.30
N ARG A 147 -11.20 -1.50 -9.25
CA ARG A 147 -10.97 -2.30 -10.45
C ARG A 147 -12.16 -2.24 -11.41
N ALA A 148 -13.38 -2.39 -10.92
CA ALA A 148 -14.58 -2.27 -11.74
C ALA A 148 -14.78 -0.84 -12.27
N TYR A 149 -14.62 0.18 -11.42
CA TYR A 149 -14.79 1.58 -11.80
C TYR A 149 -13.82 2.01 -12.92
N LEU A 150 -12.53 1.69 -12.77
CA LEU A 150 -11.48 2.14 -13.71
C LEU A 150 -11.68 1.64 -15.14
N ILE A 151 -12.39 0.52 -15.30
CA ILE A 151 -12.59 -0.11 -16.60
C ILE A 151 -14.03 0.01 -17.11
N TYR A 152 -14.95 0.49 -16.27
CA TYR A 152 -16.37 0.56 -16.57
C TYR A 152 -16.63 1.38 -17.84
N ALA A 153 -17.26 0.76 -18.84
CA ALA A 153 -17.57 1.35 -20.14
C ALA A 153 -19.09 1.34 -20.38
N PRO A 154 -19.84 2.36 -19.93
CA PRO A 154 -21.30 2.35 -19.94
C PRO A 154 -21.92 2.26 -21.35
N GLU A 155 -21.18 2.68 -22.37
CA GLU A 155 -21.63 2.67 -23.77
C GLU A 155 -21.53 1.27 -24.42
N ASP A 156 -20.79 0.34 -23.79
CA ASP A 156 -20.64 -1.02 -24.30
C ASP A 156 -21.82 -1.91 -23.88
N GLU A 157 -22.16 -2.92 -24.69
CA GLU A 157 -23.20 -3.90 -24.36
C GLU A 157 -22.90 -4.65 -23.04
N GLU A 158 -21.61 -4.91 -22.81
CA GLU A 158 -21.06 -5.47 -21.57
C GLU A 158 -20.08 -4.49 -20.89
N PRO A 159 -20.58 -3.58 -20.03
CA PRO A 159 -19.75 -2.48 -19.46
C PRO A 159 -18.54 -2.89 -18.61
N TYR A 160 -18.46 -4.16 -18.20
CA TYR A 160 -17.38 -4.70 -17.37
C TYR A 160 -16.55 -5.79 -18.07
N ALA A 161 -16.76 -5.99 -19.38
CA ALA A 161 -16.07 -7.01 -20.16
C ALA A 161 -14.54 -6.97 -20.01
N ALA A 162 -13.97 -5.77 -19.88
CA ALA A 162 -12.54 -5.57 -19.68
C ALA A 162 -11.97 -6.19 -18.39
N LEU A 163 -12.81 -6.64 -17.45
CA LEU A 163 -12.34 -7.30 -16.21
C LEU A 163 -11.64 -8.62 -16.52
N THR A 164 -11.97 -9.28 -17.65
CA THR A 164 -11.40 -10.57 -18.05
C THR A 164 -10.15 -10.45 -18.92
N VAL A 165 -9.81 -9.24 -19.39
CA VAL A 165 -8.64 -8.99 -20.25
C VAL A 165 -7.34 -9.25 -19.49
N LEU A 166 -7.26 -8.75 -18.26
CA LEU A 166 -6.15 -9.00 -17.35
C LEU A 166 -6.63 -9.79 -16.14
N GLY A 167 -5.87 -10.82 -15.78
CA GLY A 167 -6.03 -11.49 -14.49
C GLY A 167 -5.86 -10.51 -13.32
N GLU A 168 -6.41 -10.85 -12.15
CA GLU A 168 -6.37 -10.01 -10.94
C GLU A 168 -4.94 -9.55 -10.62
N ALA A 169 -3.97 -10.47 -10.62
CA ALA A 169 -2.58 -10.17 -10.30
C ALA A 169 -1.88 -9.24 -11.30
N ALA A 170 -2.39 -9.13 -12.54
CA ALA A 170 -1.89 -8.20 -13.54
C ALA A 170 -2.50 -6.82 -13.34
N PHE A 171 -3.82 -6.75 -13.14
CA PHE A 171 -4.50 -5.49 -12.83
C PHE A 171 -3.99 -4.87 -11.52
N ASP A 172 -3.77 -5.68 -10.48
CA ASP A 172 -3.22 -5.23 -9.20
C ASP A 172 -1.84 -4.56 -9.37
N GLN A 173 -1.04 -4.95 -10.36
CA GLN A 173 0.22 -4.26 -10.66
C GLN A 173 -0.02 -2.86 -11.23
N ILE A 174 -1.02 -2.68 -12.08
CA ILE A 174 -1.41 -1.36 -12.61
C ILE A 174 -1.96 -0.51 -11.45
N TYR A 175 -2.91 -1.04 -10.69
CA TYR A 175 -3.58 -0.32 -9.62
C TYR A 175 -2.67 0.02 -8.43
N ALA A 176 -1.69 -0.83 -8.11
CA ALA A 176 -0.66 -0.51 -7.11
C ALA A 176 0.12 0.77 -7.42
N ARG A 177 0.10 1.24 -8.67
CA ARG A 177 0.72 2.49 -9.14
C ARG A 177 -0.32 3.60 -9.31
N ARG A 178 -1.38 3.60 -8.50
CA ARG A 178 -2.54 4.52 -8.63
C ARG A 178 -2.20 6.01 -8.71
N THR A 179 -1.12 6.47 -8.08
CA THR A 179 -0.74 7.88 -8.07
C THR A 179 -0.15 8.35 -9.40
N ALA A 180 0.40 7.44 -10.21
CA ALA A 180 1.07 7.78 -11.46
C ALA A 180 0.38 7.18 -12.70
N LEU A 181 -0.18 5.97 -12.58
CA LEU A 181 -0.75 5.22 -13.71
C LEU A 181 -2.16 4.70 -13.44
N GLY A 182 -2.37 4.05 -12.29
CA GLY A 182 -3.57 3.26 -12.00
C GLY A 182 -4.76 4.06 -11.45
N GLY A 183 -4.74 5.39 -11.48
CA GLY A 183 -5.81 6.25 -10.98
C GLY A 183 -6.75 6.78 -12.06
N SER A 184 -6.35 6.68 -13.33
CA SER A 184 -7.05 7.29 -14.46
C SER A 184 -7.80 6.25 -15.29
N PRO A 185 -9.14 6.33 -15.43
CA PRO A 185 -9.88 5.44 -16.32
C PRO A 185 -9.39 5.50 -17.77
N HIS A 186 -9.02 6.69 -18.26
CA HIS A 186 -8.51 6.90 -19.62
C HIS A 186 -7.24 6.07 -19.89
N LEU A 187 -6.25 6.21 -19.01
CA LEU A 187 -4.99 5.49 -19.14
C LEU A 187 -5.17 3.99 -18.91
N VAL A 188 -5.93 3.57 -17.90
CA VAL A 188 -6.14 2.15 -17.59
C VAL A 188 -6.86 1.45 -18.76
N LYS A 189 -7.92 2.04 -19.32
CA LYS A 189 -8.61 1.49 -20.49
C LYS A 189 -7.70 1.42 -21.72
N SER A 190 -6.87 2.44 -21.94
CA SER A 190 -5.90 2.45 -23.06
C SER A 190 -4.84 1.36 -22.90
N ILE A 191 -4.32 1.16 -21.68
CA ILE A 191 -3.42 0.04 -21.35
C ILE A 191 -4.11 -1.29 -21.65
N LEU A 192 -5.34 -1.49 -21.17
CA LEU A 192 -6.08 -2.73 -21.39
C LEU A 192 -6.35 -2.98 -22.87
N ARG A 193 -6.67 -1.95 -23.65
CA ARG A 193 -6.88 -2.08 -25.09
C ARG A 193 -5.60 -2.50 -25.81
N VAL A 194 -4.46 -1.87 -25.49
CA VAL A 194 -3.17 -2.25 -26.06
C VAL A 194 -2.83 -3.68 -25.65
N TRP A 195 -2.96 -4.02 -24.36
CA TRP A 195 -2.64 -5.35 -23.84
C TRP A 195 -3.50 -6.45 -24.47
N ASN A 196 -4.80 -6.20 -24.66
CA ASN A 196 -5.72 -7.11 -25.33
C ASN A 196 -5.40 -7.33 -26.81
N SER A 197 -4.61 -6.44 -27.42
CA SER A 197 -4.16 -6.57 -28.82
C SER A 197 -2.82 -7.29 -28.98
N LEU A 198 -2.22 -7.76 -27.88
CA LEU A 198 -0.96 -8.51 -27.90
C LEU A 198 -1.24 -10.00 -27.86
N ASP A 199 -0.65 -10.75 -28.79
CA ASP A 199 -0.71 -12.22 -28.77
C ASP A 199 0.56 -12.81 -28.13
N PHE A 200 0.42 -13.30 -26.90
CA PHE A 200 1.52 -13.95 -26.18
C PHE A 200 1.69 -15.45 -26.53
N GLN A 201 0.93 -15.99 -27.49
CA GLN A 201 1.13 -17.36 -27.97
C GLN A 201 2.56 -17.57 -28.48
N ASP A 202 3.20 -18.64 -28.02
CA ASP A 202 4.58 -18.98 -28.35
C ASP A 202 5.65 -17.89 -28.06
N PHE A 203 5.30 -16.81 -27.34
CA PHE A 203 6.22 -15.70 -27.08
C PHE A 203 7.44 -16.12 -26.24
N SER A 204 7.23 -16.93 -25.21
CA SER A 204 8.29 -17.45 -24.35
C SER A 204 8.91 -18.76 -24.87
N ARG A 205 8.56 -19.21 -26.07
CA ARG A 205 8.98 -20.52 -26.57
C ARG A 205 10.48 -20.53 -26.86
N GLY A 206 11.20 -21.46 -26.22
CA GLY A 206 12.65 -21.61 -26.39
C GLY A 206 13.49 -20.62 -25.58
N VAL A 207 12.87 -19.78 -24.73
CA VAL A 207 13.55 -18.77 -23.94
C VAL A 207 13.11 -18.89 -22.48
N THR A 208 14.07 -18.94 -21.54
CA THR A 208 13.78 -19.02 -20.11
C THR A 208 13.67 -17.62 -19.49
N GLY A 209 12.82 -17.47 -18.48
CA GLY A 209 12.68 -16.21 -17.73
C GLY A 209 11.80 -15.14 -18.38
N VAL A 210 11.29 -15.37 -19.58
CA VAL A 210 10.34 -14.47 -20.27
C VAL A 210 8.91 -14.95 -20.02
N SER A 211 8.05 -14.06 -19.51
CA SER A 211 6.63 -14.34 -19.28
C SER A 211 5.80 -13.07 -19.53
N GLU A 212 4.51 -13.21 -19.82
CA GLU A 212 3.58 -12.07 -19.95
C GLU A 212 3.66 -11.15 -18.73
N ARG A 213 3.71 -11.74 -17.52
CA ARG A 213 3.88 -10.99 -16.27
C ARG A 213 5.17 -10.18 -16.24
N ALA A 214 6.28 -10.73 -16.71
CA ALA A 214 7.57 -10.03 -16.76
C ALA A 214 7.54 -8.87 -17.78
N VAL A 215 6.90 -9.07 -18.94
CA VAL A 215 6.68 -8.02 -19.94
C VAL A 215 5.82 -6.90 -19.35
N LEU A 216 4.72 -7.23 -18.66
CA LEU A 216 3.87 -6.23 -18.01
C LEU A 216 4.64 -5.42 -16.98
N GLN A 217 5.53 -6.06 -16.23
CA GLN A 217 6.39 -5.35 -15.27
C GLN A 217 7.36 -4.39 -15.95
N ASP A 218 7.99 -4.79 -17.05
CA ASP A 218 8.90 -3.93 -17.80
C ASP A 218 8.15 -2.76 -18.45
N PHE A 219 7.02 -3.06 -19.10
CA PHE A 219 6.10 -2.07 -19.67
C PHE A 219 5.69 -1.01 -18.63
N LEU A 220 5.20 -1.43 -17.46
CA LEU A 220 4.81 -0.49 -16.40
C LEU A 220 5.99 0.31 -15.84
N LYS A 221 7.21 -0.25 -15.80
CA LYS A 221 8.41 0.51 -15.40
C LYS A 221 8.73 1.60 -16.43
N ARG A 222 8.58 1.33 -17.72
CA ARG A 222 8.79 2.32 -18.79
C ARG A 222 7.75 3.44 -18.71
N LEU A 223 6.47 3.11 -18.52
CA LEU A 223 5.44 4.12 -18.30
C LEU A 223 5.72 4.99 -17.07
N LEU A 224 6.19 4.41 -15.96
CA LEU A 224 6.59 5.19 -14.78
C LEU A 224 7.77 6.14 -15.07
N ARG A 225 8.66 5.79 -15.99
CA ARG A 225 9.77 6.69 -16.40
C ARG A 225 9.28 7.83 -17.29
N LEU A 226 8.19 7.64 -18.02
CA LEU A 226 7.56 8.66 -18.85
C LEU A 226 6.63 9.59 -18.05
N ALA A 227 6.02 9.11 -16.96
CA ALA A 227 5.04 9.86 -16.16
C ALA A 227 5.49 11.28 -15.71
N PRO A 228 6.77 11.56 -15.40
CA PRO A 228 7.22 12.92 -15.10
C PRO A 228 7.22 13.88 -16.31
N PHE A 229 7.21 13.35 -17.53
CA PHE A 229 7.32 14.11 -18.78
C PHE A 229 6.01 14.15 -19.57
N VAL A 230 5.11 13.19 -19.32
CA VAL A 230 3.86 13.01 -20.06
C VAL A 230 2.69 13.02 -19.11
N ILE A 231 1.75 13.94 -19.33
CA ILE A 231 0.44 13.92 -18.68
C ILE A 231 -0.46 13.03 -19.52
N PHE A 232 -0.47 11.72 -19.23
CA PHE A 232 -1.23 10.74 -20.01
C PHE A 232 -2.73 11.07 -20.11
N GLU A 233 -3.31 11.71 -19.09
CA GLU A 233 -4.71 12.14 -19.09
C GLU A 233 -5.04 13.22 -20.12
N ALA A 234 -4.03 13.97 -20.57
CA ALA A 234 -4.20 15.03 -21.55
C ALA A 234 -3.92 14.56 -22.98
N VAL A 235 -3.45 13.32 -23.17
CA VAL A 235 -3.15 12.76 -24.49
C VAL A 235 -4.43 12.19 -25.10
N GLU A 236 -4.71 12.56 -26.35
CA GLU A 236 -5.84 11.99 -27.11
C GLU A 236 -5.73 10.46 -27.19
N GLU A 237 -6.86 9.78 -27.09
CA GLU A 237 -6.95 8.31 -27.05
C GLU A 237 -6.12 7.60 -28.12
N GLN A 238 -6.20 8.05 -29.38
CA GLN A 238 -5.48 7.40 -30.48
C GLN A 238 -3.96 7.59 -30.41
N ALA A 239 -3.52 8.78 -30.03
CA ALA A 239 -2.11 9.08 -29.80
C ALA A 239 -1.59 8.29 -28.59
N LEU A 240 -2.37 8.24 -27.50
CA LEU A 240 -2.02 7.47 -26.31
C LEU A 240 -1.87 5.98 -26.62
N VAL A 241 -2.81 5.39 -27.37
CA VAL A 241 -2.71 3.97 -27.78
C VAL A 241 -1.45 3.72 -28.62
N THR A 242 -1.09 4.65 -29.49
CA THR A 242 0.12 4.53 -30.33
C THR A 242 1.39 4.57 -29.47
N GLU A 243 1.49 5.52 -28.54
CA GLU A 243 2.60 5.63 -27.59
C GLU A 243 2.70 4.40 -26.69
N LEU A 244 1.57 3.93 -26.15
CA LEU A 244 1.53 2.72 -25.31
C LEU A 244 1.94 1.48 -26.11
N ARG A 245 1.56 1.37 -27.39
CA ARG A 245 2.00 0.28 -28.26
C ARG A 245 3.50 0.31 -28.51
N ALA A 246 4.09 1.49 -28.75
CA ALA A 246 5.54 1.64 -28.88
C ALA A 246 6.28 1.21 -27.59
N VAL A 247 5.78 1.63 -26.43
CA VAL A 247 6.37 1.22 -25.14
C VAL A 247 6.23 -0.29 -24.89
N ALA A 248 5.13 -0.92 -25.34
CA ALA A 248 4.96 -2.36 -25.27
C ALA A 248 5.93 -3.11 -26.19
N GLU A 249 6.15 -2.62 -27.42
CA GLU A 249 7.15 -3.14 -28.36
C GLU A 249 8.57 -3.09 -27.77
N GLU A 250 8.95 -1.97 -27.15
CA GLU A 250 10.23 -1.85 -26.46
C GLU A 250 10.38 -2.83 -25.30
N ALA A 251 9.31 -3.05 -24.52
CA ALA A 251 9.30 -3.98 -23.40
C ALA A 251 9.47 -5.42 -23.88
N LEU A 252 8.74 -5.82 -24.93
CA LEU A 252 8.85 -7.15 -25.54
C LEU A 252 10.26 -7.40 -26.07
N SER A 253 10.81 -6.46 -26.84
CA SER A 253 12.16 -6.55 -27.42
C SER A 253 13.21 -6.66 -26.32
N ALA A 254 13.14 -5.81 -25.29
CA ALA A 254 14.10 -5.84 -24.19
C ALA A 254 14.05 -7.15 -23.39
N MET A 255 12.85 -7.74 -23.20
CA MET A 255 12.73 -9.02 -22.48
C MET A 255 13.35 -10.18 -23.25
N LEU A 256 13.16 -10.24 -24.57
CA LEU A 256 13.76 -11.28 -25.41
C LEU A 256 15.28 -11.14 -25.50
N VAL A 257 15.79 -9.93 -25.76
CA VAL A 257 17.23 -9.67 -25.87
C VAL A 257 17.95 -9.93 -24.55
N ASN A 258 17.40 -9.49 -23.41
CA ASN A 258 17.98 -9.76 -22.10
C ASN A 258 18.00 -11.25 -21.74
N ALA A 259 17.12 -12.04 -22.34
CA ALA A 259 17.09 -13.49 -22.19
C ALA A 259 18.01 -14.22 -23.17
N GLY A 260 18.81 -13.49 -23.96
CA GLY A 260 19.85 -14.03 -24.84
C GLY A 260 19.41 -14.26 -26.29
N MET A 261 18.22 -13.81 -26.68
CA MET A 261 17.78 -13.88 -28.08
C MET A 261 18.52 -12.84 -28.94
N PRO A 262 19.03 -13.21 -30.13
CA PRO A 262 19.60 -12.24 -31.08
C PRO A 262 18.58 -11.17 -31.46
N GLU A 263 19.02 -9.94 -31.65
CA GLU A 263 18.14 -8.78 -31.92
C GLU A 263 17.28 -8.97 -33.17
N GLU A 264 17.83 -9.51 -34.26
CA GLU A 264 17.09 -9.80 -35.48
C GLU A 264 15.96 -10.83 -35.27
N GLU A 265 16.20 -11.85 -34.45
CA GLU A 265 15.18 -12.85 -34.10
C GLU A 265 14.12 -12.26 -33.16
N ALA A 266 14.55 -11.42 -32.23
CA ALA A 266 13.65 -10.71 -31.31
C ALA A 266 12.68 -9.80 -32.08
N VAL A 267 13.15 -9.04 -33.06
CA VAL A 267 12.30 -8.17 -33.89
C VAL A 267 11.20 -8.98 -34.60
N VAL A 268 11.54 -10.13 -35.20
CA VAL A 268 10.55 -11.00 -35.85
C VAL A 268 9.54 -11.55 -34.85
N ARG A 269 10.01 -11.95 -33.65
CA ARG A 269 9.13 -12.46 -32.59
C ARG A 269 8.18 -11.38 -32.07
N VAL A 270 8.67 -10.17 -31.84
CA VAL A 270 7.86 -9.03 -31.38
C VAL A 270 6.85 -8.63 -32.44
N ALA A 271 7.23 -8.61 -33.72
CA ALA A 271 6.29 -8.38 -34.81
C ALA A 271 5.14 -9.39 -34.77
N HIS A 272 5.42 -10.69 -34.51
CA HIS A 272 4.37 -11.71 -34.39
C HIS A 272 3.37 -11.41 -33.26
N VAL A 273 3.87 -11.00 -32.08
CA VAL A 273 3.03 -10.60 -30.92
C VAL A 273 2.15 -9.40 -31.24
N LEU A 274 2.66 -8.46 -32.05
CA LEU A 274 1.96 -7.23 -32.44
C LEU A 274 1.02 -7.41 -33.64
N THR A 275 1.21 -8.46 -34.44
CA THR A 275 0.40 -8.81 -35.61
C THR A 275 -0.82 -9.65 -35.24
N ASP A 276 -1.74 -9.10 -34.45
CA ASP A 276 -3.15 -9.42 -34.60
C ASP A 276 -4.02 -8.24 -34.13
N ALA A 277 -4.45 -7.42 -35.08
CA ALA A 277 -5.51 -6.43 -34.88
C ALA A 277 -6.84 -6.89 -35.52
N GLY A 278 -6.93 -8.15 -35.95
CA GLY A 278 -8.00 -8.64 -36.82
C GLY A 278 -8.98 -9.63 -36.20
N SER A 279 -8.58 -10.36 -35.15
CA SER A 279 -9.49 -11.28 -34.45
C SER A 279 -9.80 -10.71 -33.08
N ALA A 280 -11.05 -10.28 -32.85
CA ALA A 280 -11.52 -10.00 -31.50
C ALA A 280 -11.28 -11.25 -30.63
N PRO A 281 -10.39 -11.21 -29.61
CA PRO A 281 -10.17 -12.36 -28.76
C PRO A 281 -11.43 -12.58 -27.89
N GLN A 282 -11.73 -13.84 -27.58
CA GLN A 282 -12.90 -14.22 -26.80
C GLN A 282 -12.87 -13.59 -25.41
N ILE A 283 -13.55 -12.46 -25.25
CA ILE A 283 -14.00 -11.99 -23.94
C ILE A 283 -14.84 -13.13 -23.40
N SER A 284 -14.32 -13.84 -22.39
CA SER A 284 -15.12 -14.82 -21.69
C SER A 284 -16.32 -14.08 -21.12
N PRO A 285 -17.56 -14.49 -21.46
CA PRO A 285 -18.73 -13.82 -20.93
C PRO A 285 -18.64 -13.81 -19.40
N LEU A 286 -19.04 -12.69 -18.79
CA LEU A 286 -19.13 -12.61 -17.33
C LEU A 286 -19.91 -13.84 -16.81
N PRO A 287 -19.48 -14.48 -15.71
CA PRO A 287 -20.13 -15.67 -15.19
C PRO A 287 -21.64 -15.45 -15.00
N ASP A 288 -22.46 -16.48 -15.24
CA ASP A 288 -23.93 -16.37 -15.26
C ASP A 288 -24.52 -15.75 -13.98
N SER A 289 -23.84 -15.94 -12.82
CA SER A 289 -24.18 -15.30 -11.55
C SER A 289 -24.26 -13.77 -11.66
N VAL A 290 -23.41 -13.15 -12.48
CA VAL A 290 -23.37 -11.70 -12.75
C VAL A 290 -24.47 -11.29 -13.74
N ARG A 291 -24.72 -12.11 -14.77
CA ARG A 291 -25.76 -11.85 -15.79
C ARG A 291 -27.19 -11.94 -15.21
N THR A 292 -27.43 -12.85 -14.26
CA THR A 292 -28.75 -13.04 -13.64
C THR A 292 -29.19 -11.91 -12.70
N MET A 293 -28.25 -11.20 -12.07
CA MET A 293 -28.59 -10.11 -11.15
C MET A 293 -29.22 -8.89 -11.86
N ARG A 294 -28.82 -8.62 -13.11
CA ARG A 294 -29.33 -7.49 -13.90
C ARG A 294 -30.83 -7.64 -14.24
N ARG A 295 -31.31 -8.88 -14.45
CA ARG A 295 -32.72 -9.15 -14.79
C ARG A 295 -33.72 -8.86 -13.66
N ARG A 296 -33.28 -8.83 -12.40
CA ARG A 296 -34.16 -8.51 -11.24
C ARG A 296 -34.43 -7.01 -11.08
N ARG A 297 -33.65 -6.13 -11.72
CA ARG A 297 -33.75 -4.67 -11.53
C ARG A 297 -34.88 -4.03 -12.38
N ASP A 298 -35.18 -4.59 -13.54
CA ASP A 298 -36.17 -4.03 -14.46
C ASP A 298 -37.63 -4.26 -14.00
N SER A 299 -37.87 -5.09 -13.00
CA SER A 299 -39.23 -5.47 -12.57
C SER A 299 -39.76 -4.74 -11.34
N SER A 300 -38.97 -3.92 -10.61
CA SER A 300 -39.34 -3.47 -9.25
C SER A 300 -39.41 -1.97 -8.99
N VAL A 301 -39.12 -1.08 -9.96
CA VAL A 301 -39.12 0.37 -9.68
C VAL A 301 -40.45 1.03 -10.07
N SER A 302 -41.45 0.96 -9.18
CA SER A 302 -42.61 1.86 -9.19
C SER A 302 -42.30 3.11 -8.34
N ARG A 303 -42.18 4.25 -9.01
CA ARG A 303 -41.93 5.59 -8.45
C ARG A 303 -43.06 6.02 -7.52
N SER A 304 -42.74 6.38 -6.28
CA SER A 304 -43.62 7.15 -5.39
C SER A 304 -42.98 8.51 -5.11
N MET A 305 -43.64 9.57 -5.57
CA MET A 305 -43.33 10.98 -5.27
C MET A 305 -43.77 11.31 -3.85
N PHE A 306 -42.90 11.93 -3.04
CA PHE A 306 -43.32 12.65 -1.85
C PHE A 306 -42.76 14.07 -1.83
N SER A 307 -43.67 14.99 -1.54
CA SER A 307 -43.54 16.45 -1.47
C SER A 307 -42.79 16.87 -0.20
N LEU A 308 -41.91 17.86 -0.32
CA LEU A 308 -41.22 18.49 0.82
C LEU A 308 -41.83 19.88 1.06
N ASP A 309 -42.22 20.14 2.31
CA ASP A 309 -42.44 21.50 2.82
C ASP A 309 -41.11 22.09 3.33
N PRO A 310 -40.88 23.41 3.23
CA PRO A 310 -39.64 24.03 3.67
C PRO A 310 -39.72 24.44 5.14
N VAL A 311 -38.67 24.16 5.92
CA VAL A 311 -38.48 24.74 7.26
C VAL A 311 -37.28 25.68 7.25
N ALA A 312 -37.52 26.84 7.86
CA ALA A 312 -36.75 28.06 7.85
C ALA A 312 -35.31 27.94 8.37
N SER A 313 -34.44 28.74 7.75
CA SER A 313 -33.07 29.02 8.15
C SER A 313 -33.04 29.85 9.44
N THR A 314 -32.25 29.41 10.41
CA THR A 314 -31.84 30.25 11.54
C THR A 314 -30.34 30.49 11.41
N GLU A 315 -29.96 31.75 11.17
CA GLU A 315 -28.58 32.22 11.25
C GLU A 315 -28.06 32.02 12.69
N HIS A 316 -26.86 31.47 12.83
CA HIS A 316 -26.09 31.58 14.06
C HIS A 316 -24.66 32.04 13.76
N ALA A 317 -24.29 33.07 14.50
CA ALA A 317 -23.10 33.89 14.35
C ALA A 317 -21.80 33.11 14.54
N ALA A 318 -20.77 33.55 13.80
CA ALA A 318 -19.41 33.07 13.88
C ALA A 318 -18.82 33.24 15.29
N ALA A 319 -18.55 32.12 15.96
CA ALA A 319 -17.68 32.05 17.12
C ALA A 319 -16.30 31.53 16.67
N ALA A 320 -15.25 32.26 17.04
CA ALA A 320 -13.86 31.95 16.69
C ALA A 320 -13.43 30.57 17.22
N GLU A 321 -12.75 29.80 16.36
CA GLU A 321 -12.18 28.49 16.69
C GLU A 321 -11.07 28.60 17.75
N PRO A 322 -11.03 27.72 18.77
CA PRO A 322 -9.89 27.61 19.68
C PRO A 322 -8.72 26.88 18.98
N GLN A 323 -7.50 27.43 19.11
CA GLN A 323 -6.30 26.84 18.51
C GLN A 323 -5.88 25.53 19.20
N PRO A 324 -5.22 24.59 18.48
CA PRO A 324 -4.81 23.29 19.02
C PRO A 324 -3.71 23.40 20.09
N ILE A 325 -3.88 22.64 21.18
CA ILE A 325 -3.09 22.63 22.42
C ILE A 325 -1.61 22.20 22.21
N TRP A 326 -1.27 21.55 21.10
CA TRP A 326 0.08 21.01 20.83
C TRP A 326 1.17 22.06 20.53
N GLN A 327 0.81 23.35 20.44
CA GLN A 327 1.76 24.43 20.18
C GLN A 327 2.39 25.04 21.44
N GLN A 328 2.08 24.55 22.64
CA GLN A 328 2.62 25.10 23.87
C GLN A 328 3.50 24.10 24.61
N VAL A 329 4.81 24.43 24.58
CA VAL A 329 5.89 23.99 25.47
C VAL A 329 6.32 22.53 25.31
N VAL A 330 7.51 22.33 24.73
CA VAL A 330 8.30 21.10 24.96
C VAL A 330 8.65 21.12 26.45
N PRO A 331 8.34 20.06 27.23
CA PRO A 331 8.60 20.05 28.66
C PRO A 331 10.08 20.32 28.97
N GLU A 332 10.32 20.87 30.17
CA GLU A 332 11.65 21.12 30.73
C GLU A 332 12.30 19.79 31.11
N VAL A 333 12.73 19.03 30.10
CA VAL A 333 13.38 17.72 30.26
C VAL A 333 14.90 17.90 30.17
N GLU A 334 15.67 17.03 30.84
CA GLU A 334 17.12 17.04 30.71
C GLU A 334 17.55 17.01 29.23
N PRO A 335 18.49 17.87 28.81
CA PRO A 335 18.91 17.95 27.43
C PRO A 335 19.54 16.63 26.97
N LEU A 336 19.19 16.20 25.76
CA LEU A 336 19.77 14.99 25.16
C LEU A 336 21.28 15.13 25.03
N GLN A 337 22.00 14.00 25.12
CA GLN A 337 23.44 14.03 24.87
C GLN A 337 23.72 14.40 23.41
N SER A 338 24.74 15.23 23.18
CA SER A 338 25.09 15.61 21.80
C SER A 338 25.57 14.40 21.00
N TYR A 339 25.12 14.29 19.75
CA TYR A 339 25.51 13.19 18.87
C TYR A 339 26.84 13.49 18.16
N LYS A 340 27.82 12.60 18.38
CA LYS A 340 29.14 12.67 17.73
C LYS A 340 29.13 11.88 16.42
N ALA A 341 29.06 12.58 15.30
CA ALA A 341 29.22 11.97 13.98
C ALA A 341 30.68 11.57 13.73
N TYR A 342 30.91 10.48 12.99
CA TYR A 342 32.25 10.09 12.59
C TYR A 342 32.75 10.98 11.43
N GLU A 343 33.88 11.66 11.66
CA GLU A 343 34.55 12.57 10.72
C GLU A 343 35.96 12.10 10.36
N GLY A 344 36.25 10.80 10.54
CA GLY A 344 37.56 10.24 10.25
C GLY A 344 37.86 10.07 8.75
N GLN A 345 39.02 9.48 8.44
CA GLN A 345 39.49 9.32 7.06
C GLN A 345 38.67 8.26 6.29
N SER A 346 38.69 8.36 4.96
CA SER A 346 38.09 7.34 4.12
C SER A 346 38.87 6.02 4.22
N PHE A 347 38.15 4.90 4.26
CA PHE A 347 38.72 3.56 4.35
C PHE A 347 39.16 2.97 3.00
N GLY A 348 38.81 3.61 1.87
CA GLY A 348 38.94 3.04 0.52
C GLY A 348 37.67 2.33 0.05
N ASP A 349 37.62 1.92 -1.22
CA ASP A 349 36.41 1.32 -1.81
C ASP A 349 36.03 0.01 -1.10
N PRO A 350 34.81 -0.11 -0.55
CA PRO A 350 34.37 -1.31 0.14
C PRO A 350 34.37 -2.59 -0.71
N ARG A 351 34.46 -2.46 -2.03
CA ARG A 351 34.54 -3.58 -2.98
C ARG A 351 35.95 -4.09 -3.18
N GLU A 352 36.96 -3.27 -2.88
CA GLU A 352 38.38 -3.57 -3.07
C GLU A 352 39.06 -3.94 -1.74
N LEU A 353 38.48 -3.51 -0.63
CA LEU A 353 38.95 -3.85 0.71
C LEU A 353 38.70 -5.33 1.04
N GLY A 354 39.72 -5.97 1.63
CA GLY A 354 39.58 -7.32 2.17
C GLY A 354 38.64 -7.38 3.38
N LEU A 355 38.09 -8.57 3.66
CA LEU A 355 37.10 -8.80 4.72
C LEU A 355 37.53 -8.26 6.10
N ARG A 356 38.80 -8.43 6.47
CA ARG A 356 39.33 -7.94 7.76
C ARG A 356 39.37 -6.42 7.82
N ALA A 357 39.89 -5.76 6.78
CA ALA A 357 39.97 -4.31 6.71
C ALA A 357 38.57 -3.65 6.73
N LEU A 358 37.58 -4.28 6.08
CA LEU A 358 36.18 -3.86 6.17
C LEU A 358 35.61 -4.01 7.59
N ALA A 359 35.95 -5.09 8.29
CA ALA A 359 35.52 -5.31 9.66
C ALA A 359 36.15 -4.28 10.63
N ASP A 360 37.42 -3.96 10.44
CA ASP A 360 38.10 -2.89 11.17
C ASP A 360 37.43 -1.53 10.90
N ALA A 361 37.09 -1.22 9.63
CA ALA A 361 36.36 0.00 9.26
C ALA A 361 34.96 0.09 9.89
N VAL A 362 34.19 -1.00 9.89
CA VAL A 362 32.88 -1.07 10.58
C VAL A 362 33.06 -0.83 12.08
N THR A 363 34.06 -1.46 12.69
CA THR A 363 34.33 -1.34 14.13
C THR A 363 34.77 0.08 14.51
N GLU A 364 35.58 0.73 13.69
CA GLU A 364 36.02 2.11 13.91
C GLU A 364 34.83 3.08 13.90
N VAL A 365 33.93 2.97 12.92
CA VAL A 365 32.72 3.80 12.89
C VAL A 365 31.82 3.53 14.10
N VAL A 366 31.64 2.25 14.48
CA VAL A 366 30.85 1.85 15.66
C VAL A 366 31.49 2.35 16.97
N SER A 367 32.82 2.47 17.04
CA SER A 367 33.50 3.02 18.22
C SER A 367 33.17 4.49 18.48
N VAL A 368 32.81 5.24 17.43
CA VAL A 368 32.48 6.67 17.53
C VAL A 368 30.98 6.90 17.61
N GLU A 369 30.19 6.27 16.75
CA GLU A 369 28.74 6.51 16.65
C GLU A 369 27.89 5.50 17.45
N GLY A 370 28.48 4.41 17.96
CA GLY A 370 27.76 3.30 18.58
C GLY A 370 27.17 3.62 19.96
N PRO A 371 25.97 3.10 20.31
CA PRO A 371 25.14 2.18 19.53
C PRO A 371 24.53 2.81 18.28
N VAL A 372 24.60 2.13 17.12
CA VAL A 372 24.22 2.70 15.82
C VAL A 372 23.62 1.64 14.90
N ARG A 373 22.70 2.01 14.01
CA ARG A 373 22.12 1.09 13.02
C ARG A 373 23.17 0.70 11.95
N ALA A 374 23.24 -0.58 11.58
CA ALA A 374 24.19 -1.07 10.57
C ALA A 374 24.05 -0.34 9.23
N GLU A 375 22.81 -0.03 8.80
CA GLU A 375 22.53 0.77 7.60
C GLU A 375 23.27 2.13 7.61
N ARG A 376 23.33 2.82 8.77
CA ARG A 376 24.01 4.11 8.93
C ARG A 376 25.53 3.97 8.77
N VAL A 377 26.09 2.89 9.31
CA VAL A 377 27.53 2.56 9.16
C VAL A 377 27.86 2.29 7.70
N TYR A 378 27.02 1.52 7.00
CA TYR A 378 27.25 1.17 5.60
C TYR A 378 27.16 2.38 4.66
N ARG A 379 26.15 3.23 4.88
CA ARG A 379 26.01 4.50 4.16
C ARG A 379 27.19 5.42 4.43
N LEU A 380 27.72 5.46 5.65
CA LEU A 380 28.88 6.30 5.97
C LEU A 380 30.13 5.84 5.23
N ILE A 381 30.48 4.57 5.36
CA ILE A 381 31.69 3.99 4.75
C ILE A 381 31.66 4.17 3.22
N THR A 382 30.48 4.00 2.59
CA THR A 382 30.33 4.22 1.15
C THR A 382 30.36 5.70 0.76
N ARG A 383 29.76 6.59 1.56
CA ARG A 383 29.74 8.03 1.32
C ARG A 383 31.12 8.68 1.47
N LEU A 384 31.93 8.24 2.43
CA LEU A 384 33.32 8.71 2.62
C LEU A 384 34.20 8.45 1.38
N ASN A 385 33.81 7.49 0.56
CA ASN A 385 34.46 7.17 -0.72
C ASN A 385 33.80 7.84 -1.94
N GLY A 386 32.93 8.83 -1.74
CA GLY A 386 32.18 9.49 -2.82
C GLY A 386 31.15 8.59 -3.51
N GLY A 387 30.89 7.40 -2.96
CA GLY A 387 29.98 6.40 -3.50
C GLY A 387 28.58 6.46 -2.89
N ARG A 388 27.67 5.65 -3.46
CA ARG A 388 26.36 5.34 -2.88
C ARG A 388 26.32 3.85 -2.51
N LEU A 389 25.58 3.51 -1.45
CA LEU A 389 25.37 2.13 -1.04
C LEU A 389 24.60 1.36 -2.13
N ARG A 390 25.29 0.45 -2.84
CA ARG A 390 24.74 -0.48 -3.83
C ARG A 390 24.79 -1.91 -3.29
N ASP A 391 24.07 -2.83 -3.91
CA ASP A 391 23.92 -4.22 -3.44
C ASP A 391 25.25 -4.95 -3.24
N ASN A 392 26.23 -4.78 -4.14
CA ASN A 392 27.53 -5.44 -4.01
C ASN A 392 28.33 -4.93 -2.79
N ALA A 393 28.35 -3.62 -2.57
CA ALA A 393 29.02 -3.02 -1.41
C ALA A 393 28.28 -3.37 -0.10
N ARG A 394 26.94 -3.41 -0.14
CA ARG A 394 26.10 -3.85 0.97
C ARG A 394 26.42 -5.30 1.37
N THR A 395 26.53 -6.20 0.39
CA THR A 395 26.87 -7.62 0.66
C THR A 395 28.25 -7.74 1.32
N ALA A 396 29.27 -7.04 0.82
CA ALA A 396 30.61 -7.05 1.42
C ALA A 396 30.61 -6.53 2.87
N LEU A 397 29.90 -5.45 3.15
CA LEU A 397 29.78 -4.85 4.48
C LEU A 397 28.98 -5.73 5.46
N VAL A 398 27.96 -6.43 4.97
CA VAL A 398 27.21 -7.42 5.77
C VAL A 398 28.12 -8.58 6.18
N GLU A 399 28.91 -9.13 5.26
CA GLU A 399 29.88 -10.19 5.57
C GLU A 399 30.96 -9.70 6.55
N ALA A 400 31.45 -8.47 6.39
CA ALA A 400 32.39 -7.86 7.33
C ALA A 400 31.78 -7.67 8.73
N THR A 401 30.51 -7.30 8.82
CA THR A 401 29.79 -7.17 10.10
C THR A 401 29.62 -8.53 10.78
N LYS A 402 29.29 -9.58 10.02
CA LYS A 402 29.24 -10.95 10.53
C LYS A 402 30.60 -11.41 11.05
N TYR A 403 31.67 -11.12 10.31
CA TYR A 403 33.03 -11.41 10.72
C TYR A 403 33.39 -10.65 12.01
N ALA A 404 33.15 -9.33 12.07
CA ALA A 404 33.42 -8.52 13.25
C ALA A 404 32.69 -9.02 14.51
N LYS A 405 31.42 -9.46 14.36
CA LYS A 405 30.68 -10.10 15.45
C LYS A 405 31.31 -11.42 15.89
N ARG A 406 31.69 -12.28 14.94
CA ARG A 406 32.30 -13.59 15.24
C ARG A 406 33.63 -13.44 15.96
N GLU A 407 34.43 -12.43 15.59
CA GLU A 407 35.70 -12.12 16.24
C GLU A 407 35.54 -11.26 17.51
N ASN A 408 34.30 -11.06 18.00
CA ASN A 408 33.96 -10.30 19.20
C ASN A 408 34.43 -8.83 19.20
N MET A 409 34.56 -8.24 18.00
CA MET A 409 34.92 -6.82 17.83
C MET A 409 33.72 -5.90 18.06
N ILE A 410 32.51 -6.38 17.73
CA ILE A 410 31.24 -5.68 17.90
C ILE A 410 30.16 -6.65 18.37
N ASP A 411 29.20 -6.12 19.11
CA ASP A 411 27.91 -6.78 19.34
C ASP A 411 26.90 -6.28 18.31
N ALA A 412 26.15 -7.23 17.73
CA ALA A 412 25.04 -6.93 16.83
C ALA A 412 23.74 -7.51 17.38
N GLU A 413 22.84 -6.60 17.75
CA GLU A 413 21.50 -6.89 18.23
C GLU A 413 20.53 -6.78 17.04
N ASN A 414 19.90 -7.89 16.66
CA ASN A 414 18.98 -7.93 15.52
C ASN A 414 17.60 -8.41 15.98
N HIS A 415 16.62 -7.51 15.98
CA HIS A 415 15.24 -7.81 16.38
C HIS A 415 14.33 -8.16 15.22
N LEU A 416 14.82 -8.11 13.98
CA LEU A 416 14.02 -8.32 12.78
C LEU A 416 14.67 -9.34 11.86
N GLY A 417 14.12 -10.56 11.86
CA GLY A 417 14.35 -11.58 10.83
C GLY A 417 13.92 -11.17 9.41
N ARG A 418 13.65 -9.88 9.15
CA ARG A 418 13.26 -9.34 7.84
C ARG A 418 14.39 -8.65 7.06
N ASN A 419 15.41 -8.08 7.72
CA ASN A 419 16.51 -7.36 7.04
C ASN A 419 17.91 -7.91 7.37
N GLY A 420 18.00 -9.05 8.07
CA GLY A 420 19.27 -9.66 8.45
C GLY A 420 20.18 -8.69 9.23
N PHE A 421 21.49 -8.81 9.05
CA PHE A 421 22.48 -7.95 9.72
C PHE A 421 22.41 -6.46 9.32
N ALA A 422 21.84 -6.13 8.16
CA ALA A 422 21.69 -4.74 7.73
C ALA A 422 20.68 -3.96 8.59
N GLY A 423 19.73 -4.65 9.22
CA GLY A 423 18.79 -4.07 10.17
C GLY A 423 19.27 -4.09 11.63
N ALA A 424 20.47 -4.59 11.91
CA ALA A 424 20.96 -4.74 13.28
C ALA A 424 21.43 -3.41 13.88
N THR A 425 21.30 -3.29 15.20
CA THR A 425 21.99 -2.25 15.99
C THR A 425 23.36 -2.79 16.40
N LEU A 426 24.40 -2.06 16.01
CA LEU A 426 25.80 -2.37 16.27
C LEU A 426 26.31 -1.53 17.44
N ARG A 427 27.05 -2.16 18.36
CA ARG A 427 27.75 -1.50 19.47
C ARG A 427 29.07 -2.20 19.75
N LEU A 428 30.00 -1.54 20.43
CA LEU A 428 31.12 -2.25 21.04
C LEU A 428 30.63 -3.08 22.23
N PRO A 429 31.29 -4.20 22.58
CA PRO A 429 30.92 -5.00 23.76
C PRO A 429 30.85 -4.17 25.05
N ASP A 430 31.74 -3.18 25.17
CA ASP A 430 31.89 -2.33 26.36
C ASP A 430 30.95 -1.11 26.34
N HIS A 431 30.27 -0.85 25.21
CA HIS A 431 29.34 0.28 25.09
C HIS A 431 27.98 -0.05 25.72
N PRO A 432 27.30 0.94 26.33
CA PRO A 432 25.96 0.77 26.85
C PRO A 432 24.98 0.32 25.77
N ILE A 433 23.95 -0.43 26.17
CA ILE A 433 22.93 -0.97 25.26
C ILE A 433 22.06 0.12 24.64
N CYS A 434 21.95 1.28 25.31
CA CYS A 434 21.17 2.44 24.86
C CYS A 434 21.85 3.74 25.32
N VAL A 435 21.93 4.72 24.42
CA VAL A 435 22.36 6.10 24.73
C VAL A 435 21.37 7.05 24.07
N LEU A 436 20.70 7.87 24.87
CA LEU A 436 19.74 8.85 24.37
C LEU A 436 20.48 10.12 23.92
N ARG A 437 20.46 10.39 22.61
CA ARG A 437 21.22 11.48 21.99
C ARG A 437 20.33 12.33 21.07
N GLU A 438 20.80 13.53 20.78
CA GLU A 438 20.25 14.37 19.72
C GLU A 438 20.28 13.64 18.37
N ARG A 439 19.33 13.96 17.47
CA ARG A 439 19.26 13.33 16.14
C ARG A 439 20.59 13.45 15.37
N GLY A 440 21.20 14.62 15.40
CA GLY A 440 22.37 14.93 14.57
C GLY A 440 22.04 14.77 13.07
N PRO A 441 22.97 14.29 12.23
CA PRO A 441 22.76 14.10 10.79
C PRO A 441 22.00 12.81 10.44
N ARG A 442 21.41 12.11 11.42
CA ARG A 442 20.77 10.80 11.21
C ARG A 442 19.32 10.96 10.75
N GLU A 443 18.87 10.10 9.84
CA GLU A 443 17.44 9.90 9.58
C GLU A 443 16.78 9.00 10.64
N LEU A 444 15.45 8.98 10.74
CA LEU A 444 14.74 8.22 11.78
C LEU A 444 15.05 6.71 11.72
N ASP A 445 15.20 6.15 10.52
CA ASP A 445 15.54 4.72 10.30
C ASP A 445 17.00 4.38 10.67
N GLU A 446 17.82 5.42 10.87
CA GLU A 446 19.23 5.33 11.27
C GLU A 446 19.41 5.48 12.79
N ILE A 447 18.36 5.85 13.53
CA ILE A 447 18.38 5.92 15.00
C ILE A 447 18.06 4.53 15.58
N PRO A 448 18.85 4.03 16.55
CA PRO A 448 18.52 2.80 17.27
C PRO A 448 17.12 2.83 17.89
N GLU A 449 16.36 1.75 17.73
CA GLU A 449 14.99 1.65 18.26
C GLU A 449 14.94 1.80 19.78
N ARG A 450 15.97 1.32 20.49
CA ARG A 450 16.11 1.51 21.95
C ARG A 450 16.29 2.98 22.35
N GLU A 451 16.97 3.76 21.51
CA GLU A 451 17.15 5.21 21.70
C GLU A 451 15.81 5.94 21.50
N ILE A 452 15.03 5.56 20.49
CA ILE A 452 13.68 6.08 20.26
C ILE A 452 12.74 5.71 21.42
N ALA A 453 12.77 4.45 21.86
CA ALA A 453 11.96 4.00 23.00
C ALA A 453 12.36 4.70 24.31
N ALA A 454 13.65 4.99 24.50
CA ALA A 454 14.12 5.77 25.65
C ALA A 454 13.58 7.20 25.62
N ALA A 455 13.50 7.84 24.45
CA ALA A 455 12.89 9.17 24.30
C ALA A 455 11.40 9.16 24.66
N VAL A 456 10.66 8.13 24.24
CA VAL A 456 9.24 7.96 24.60
C VAL A 456 9.08 7.78 26.09
N ARG A 457 9.89 6.91 26.72
CA ARG A 457 9.85 6.69 28.17
C ARG A 457 10.15 7.96 28.95
N MET A 458 11.20 8.69 28.57
CA MET A 458 11.59 9.94 29.20
C MET A 458 10.45 10.96 29.22
N LEU A 459 9.71 11.10 28.11
CA LEU A 459 8.57 12.01 28.03
C LEU A 459 7.34 11.50 28.78
N GLN A 460 7.08 10.19 28.77
CA GLN A 460 5.97 9.59 29.52
C GLN A 460 6.20 9.66 31.03
N GLU A 461 7.45 9.54 31.50
CA GLU A 461 7.81 9.70 32.92
C GLU A 461 7.70 11.16 33.36
N ALA A 462 8.06 12.11 32.49
CA ALA A 462 7.91 13.54 32.77
C ALA A 462 6.43 13.98 32.81
N GLU A 463 5.57 13.38 31.99
CA GLU A 463 4.14 13.70 31.93
C GLU A 463 3.27 12.42 31.83
N PRO A 464 2.96 11.77 32.98
CA PRO A 464 2.24 10.50 33.02
C PRO A 464 0.82 10.56 32.46
N ASP A 465 0.18 11.72 32.53
CA ASP A 465 -1.23 11.93 32.14
C ASP A 465 -1.41 12.19 30.63
N VAL A 466 -0.33 12.25 29.85
CA VAL A 466 -0.38 12.48 28.40
C VAL A 466 -0.52 11.16 27.66
N GLU A 467 -1.48 11.11 26.74
CA GLU A 467 -1.70 9.97 25.85
C GLU A 467 -0.45 9.65 25.01
N LEU A 468 -0.20 8.36 24.79
CA LEU A 468 1.00 7.89 24.09
C LEU A 468 1.15 8.49 22.68
N ASP A 469 0.04 8.70 21.97
CA ASP A 469 0.02 9.33 20.64
C ASP A 469 0.59 10.75 20.67
N ASP A 470 0.37 11.47 21.76
CA ASP A 470 0.83 12.84 21.93
C ASP A 470 2.27 12.89 22.44
N VAL A 471 2.66 11.92 23.28
CA VAL A 471 4.07 11.65 23.60
C VAL A 471 4.87 11.37 22.32
N ILE A 472 4.34 10.54 21.41
CA ILE A 472 5.00 10.24 20.12
C ILE A 472 5.20 11.52 19.27
N LYS A 473 4.17 12.38 19.18
CA LYS A 473 4.30 13.66 18.47
C LYS A 473 5.37 14.54 19.09
N ARG A 474 5.49 14.55 20.42
CA ARG A 474 6.53 15.30 21.13
C ARG A 474 7.92 14.69 20.96
N VAL A 475 8.06 13.36 20.92
CA VAL A 475 9.32 12.69 20.56
C VAL A 475 9.77 13.09 19.15
N SER A 476 8.84 13.21 18.20
CA SER A 476 9.13 13.72 16.86
C SER A 476 9.70 15.14 16.91
N LEU A 477 9.11 16.04 17.72
CA LEU A 477 9.63 17.39 17.91
C LEU A 477 11.01 17.40 18.61
N LEU A 478 11.19 16.52 19.60
CA LEU A 478 12.44 16.36 20.35
C LEU A 478 13.62 15.95 19.44
N PHE A 479 13.38 15.10 18.44
CA PHE A 479 14.37 14.76 17.42
C PHE A 479 14.50 15.82 16.30
N GLY A 480 13.86 16.98 16.44
CA GLY A 480 13.98 18.10 15.51
C GLY A 480 13.19 17.95 14.20
N TYR A 481 12.12 17.15 14.18
CA TYR A 481 11.19 17.12 13.05
C TYR A 481 10.14 18.23 13.18
N GLU A 482 9.99 19.06 12.15
CA GLU A 482 8.98 20.14 12.12
C GLU A 482 7.54 19.62 12.18
N ARG A 483 7.30 18.42 11.67
CA ARG A 483 5.98 17.76 11.65
C ARG A 483 6.13 16.26 11.90
N CYS A 484 5.28 15.73 12.77
CA CYS A 484 5.12 14.28 12.94
C CYS A 484 4.33 13.71 11.76
N THR A 485 5.03 13.29 10.70
CA THR A 485 4.39 12.60 9.57
C THR A 485 3.94 11.21 9.98
N ARG A 486 3.04 10.60 9.20
CA ARG A 486 2.54 9.24 9.48
C ARG A 486 3.67 8.21 9.61
N ASN A 487 4.69 8.28 8.76
CA ASN A 487 5.82 7.35 8.80
C ASN A 487 6.67 7.53 10.07
N VAL A 488 6.87 8.79 10.49
CA VAL A 488 7.61 9.12 11.73
C VAL A 488 6.84 8.63 12.95
N PHE A 489 5.53 8.88 12.97
CA PHE A 489 4.63 8.42 14.02
C PHE A 489 4.67 6.89 14.18
N GLU A 490 4.47 6.17 13.07
CA GLU A 490 4.45 4.70 13.07
C GLU A 490 5.80 4.11 13.52
N ALA A 491 6.92 4.68 13.08
CA ALA A 491 8.25 4.22 13.46
C ALA A 491 8.56 4.44 14.96
N ILE A 492 8.13 5.58 15.53
CA ILE A 492 8.28 5.85 16.97
C ILE A 492 7.36 4.92 17.77
N ALA A 493 6.10 4.75 17.35
CA ALA A 493 5.15 3.86 18.00
C ALA A 493 5.62 2.41 18.01
N GLU A 494 6.16 1.92 16.88
CA GLU A 494 6.71 0.56 16.77
C GLU A 494 7.93 0.37 17.68
N SER A 495 8.81 1.37 17.76
CA SER A 495 9.98 1.35 18.65
C SER A 495 9.57 1.31 20.12
N ALA A 496 8.56 2.10 20.51
CA ALA A 496 8.01 2.12 21.87
C ALA A 496 7.36 0.78 22.25
N ALA A 497 6.54 0.22 21.36
CA ALA A 497 5.86 -1.06 21.60
C ALA A 497 6.84 -2.25 21.69
N ARG A 498 8.01 -2.15 21.06
CA ARG A 498 9.04 -3.21 21.03
C ARG A 498 9.91 -3.24 22.28
N TYR A 499 10.08 -2.11 22.95
CA TYR A 499 10.77 -2.02 24.23
C TYR A 499 9.82 -1.47 25.29
N PRO A 500 8.75 -2.23 25.62
CA PRO A 500 7.88 -1.88 26.74
C PRO A 500 8.69 -1.94 28.03
N THR A 501 8.28 -1.13 29.00
CA THR A 501 8.82 -1.08 30.37
C THR A 501 8.94 -2.45 31.02
#